data_AF-A0A1C5J021-F1
#
_entry.id   AF-A0A1C5J021-F1
#
_cell.length_a   1.000
_cell.length_b   1.000
_cell.length_c   1.000
_cell.angle_alpha   90.00
_cell.angle_beta   90.00
_cell.angle_gamma   90.00
#
_symmetry.space_group_name_H-M   'P 1'
#
loop_
_entity.id
_entity.type
_entity.pdbx_description
1 polymer ?
#
loop_
_entity_poly.entity_id
_entity_poly.type
_entity_poly.pdbx_seq_one_letter_code
_entity_poly.pdbx_strand_id
1 'polypeptide(L)'
;MSTPAPSPTAPQWLQVLLSVLGVLGGAGGLAVIATVVVQRGKFKADAADTLTDAALTLVQPLRTRVTELEEEALVARSQLANSREQVQQLRATVWDLRGRLDRWRAAILAPDATLRKIRALVAESDRRPERP
;
A
#
# COMPACT_ATOMS: atom_id res chain seq x y z
N MET A 1 -28.39 27.84 -37.54
CA MET A 1 -27.45 27.51 -36.45
C MET A 1 -28.14 26.55 -35.50
N SER A 2 -27.78 25.28 -35.56
CA SER A 2 -28.40 24.19 -34.80
C SER A 2 -27.94 24.21 -33.36
N THR A 3 -28.86 24.32 -32.41
CA THR A 3 -28.61 24.11 -30.97
C THR A 3 -28.52 22.61 -30.68
N PRO A 4 -27.48 22.11 -29.99
CA PRO A 4 -27.48 20.72 -29.52
C PRO A 4 -28.45 20.58 -28.34
N ALA A 5 -29.34 19.59 -28.41
CA ALA A 5 -30.26 19.22 -27.34
C ALA A 5 -29.48 18.70 -26.11
N PRO A 6 -29.94 18.98 -24.87
CA PRO A 6 -29.33 18.41 -23.68
C PRO A 6 -29.58 16.90 -23.63
N SER A 7 -28.51 16.12 -23.51
CA SER A 7 -28.57 14.68 -23.33
C SER A 7 -29.27 14.32 -22.01
N PRO A 8 -30.14 13.30 -21.99
CA PRO A 8 -30.80 12.88 -20.76
C PRO A 8 -29.76 12.29 -19.80
N THR A 9 -29.54 12.96 -18.67
CA THR A 9 -28.70 12.51 -17.57
C THR A 9 -29.18 11.14 -17.09
N ALA A 10 -28.38 10.11 -17.36
CA ALA A 10 -28.61 8.77 -16.81
C ALA A 10 -28.58 8.82 -15.26
N PRO A 11 -29.35 7.97 -14.57
CA PRO A 11 -29.37 7.94 -13.11
C PRO A 11 -27.96 7.71 -12.54
N GLN A 12 -27.54 8.50 -11.56
CA GLN A 12 -26.19 8.47 -10.99
C GLN A 12 -25.80 7.09 -10.42
N TRP A 13 -26.77 6.35 -9.85
CA TRP A 13 -26.54 4.98 -9.38
C TRP A 13 -26.15 4.03 -10.53
N LEU A 14 -26.65 4.28 -11.74
CA LEU A 14 -26.30 3.54 -12.95
C LEU A 14 -24.87 3.86 -13.38
N GLN A 15 -24.43 5.11 -13.21
CA GLN A 15 -23.05 5.52 -13.48
C GLN A 15 -22.07 4.90 -12.48
N VAL A 16 -22.45 4.80 -11.20
CA VAL A 16 -21.65 4.12 -10.17
C VAL A 16 -21.54 2.63 -10.47
N LEU A 17 -22.65 1.97 -10.82
CA LEU A 17 -22.63 0.56 -11.23
C LEU A 17 -21.81 0.35 -12.50
N LEU A 18 -21.94 1.21 -13.51
CA LEU A 18 -21.18 1.12 -14.77
C LEU A 18 -19.69 1.44 -14.60
N SER A 19 -19.30 2.29 -13.65
CA SER A 19 -17.89 2.57 -13.38
C SER A 19 -17.25 1.44 -12.58
N VAL A 20 -17.96 0.83 -11.63
CA VAL A 20 -17.47 -0.39 -10.94
C VAL A 20 -17.41 -1.59 -11.90
N LEU A 21 -18.42 -1.75 -12.77
CA LEU A 21 -18.48 -2.86 -13.72
C LEU A 21 -17.53 -2.65 -14.93
N GLY A 22 -17.34 -1.41 -15.37
CA GLY A 22 -16.44 -1.03 -16.46
C GLY A 22 -14.97 -1.11 -16.09
N VAL A 23 -14.62 -1.01 -14.80
CA VAL A 23 -13.25 -1.26 -14.31
C VAL A 23 -12.93 -2.77 -14.30
N LEU A 24 -13.95 -3.65 -14.29
CA LEU A 24 -13.76 -5.11 -14.20
C LEU A 24 -14.06 -5.89 -15.50
N GLY A 25 -14.73 -5.31 -16.49
CA GLY A 25 -15.20 -6.02 -17.68
C GLY A 25 -14.83 -5.31 -19.00
N GLY A 26 -13.67 -5.66 -19.56
CA GLY A 26 -13.25 -5.17 -20.88
C GLY A 26 -14.24 -5.50 -22.00
N ALA A 27 -14.55 -4.48 -22.80
CA ALA A 27 -15.09 -4.46 -24.18
C ALA A 27 -16.42 -5.18 -24.54
N GLY A 28 -16.97 -6.09 -23.73
CA GLY A 28 -18.16 -6.88 -24.12
C GLY A 28 -19.53 -6.40 -23.59
N GLY A 29 -19.57 -5.49 -22.61
CA GLY A 29 -20.76 -5.28 -21.77
C GLY A 29 -21.89 -4.40 -22.34
N LEU A 30 -21.68 -3.67 -23.45
CA LEU A 30 -22.65 -2.66 -23.91
C LEU A 30 -23.81 -3.23 -24.74
N ALA A 31 -23.65 -4.39 -25.39
CA ALA A 31 -24.68 -4.94 -26.28
C ALA A 31 -25.90 -5.52 -25.54
N VAL A 32 -25.74 -5.96 -24.29
CA VAL A 32 -26.83 -6.54 -23.47
C VAL A 32 -27.73 -5.45 -22.88
N ILE A 33 -27.30 -4.19 -22.85
CA ILE A 33 -28.03 -3.10 -22.18
C ILE A 33 -29.28 -2.67 -22.96
N ALA A 34 -29.30 -2.83 -24.30
CA ALA A 34 -30.43 -2.40 -25.12
C ALA A 34 -31.70 -3.24 -24.92
N THR A 35 -31.58 -4.53 -24.58
CA THR A 35 -32.74 -5.43 -24.41
C THR A 35 -33.45 -5.24 -23.07
N VAL A 36 -32.73 -4.86 -22.02
CA VAL A 36 -33.30 -4.75 -20.66
C VAL A 36 -34.14 -3.48 -20.47
N VAL A 37 -33.91 -2.43 -21.27
CA VAL A 37 -34.64 -1.14 -21.14
C VAL A 37 -36.13 -1.27 -21.50
N VAL A 38 -36.50 -2.23 -22.36
CA VAL A 38 -37.90 -2.44 -22.80
C VAL A 38 -38.75 -3.14 -21.72
N GLN A 39 -38.13 -3.79 -20.73
CA GLN A 39 -38.84 -4.60 -19.72
C GLN A 39 -39.24 -3.84 -18.42
N ARG A 40 -38.99 -2.53 -18.36
CA ARG A 40 -38.95 -1.65 -17.15
C ARG A 40 -40.21 -1.53 -16.25
N GLY A 41 -41.34 -2.13 -16.57
CA GLY A 41 -42.61 -1.88 -15.86
C GLY A 41 -42.85 -2.70 -14.59
N LYS A 42 -42.37 -3.96 -14.54
CA LYS A 42 -42.70 -4.91 -13.46
C LYS A 42 -41.51 -5.30 -12.58
N PHE A 43 -40.28 -5.03 -13.00
CA PHE A 43 -39.07 -5.39 -12.24
C PHE A 43 -38.75 -4.47 -11.07
N LYS A 44 -39.38 -3.32 -10.90
CA LYS A 44 -38.97 -2.39 -9.83
C LYS A 44 -39.27 -2.91 -8.42
N ALA A 45 -40.34 -3.69 -8.25
CA ALA A 45 -40.68 -4.30 -6.97
C ALA A 45 -39.83 -5.57 -6.73
N ASP A 46 -39.77 -6.49 -7.70
CA ASP A 46 -38.97 -7.72 -7.59
C ASP A 46 -37.46 -7.44 -7.54
N ALA A 47 -36.96 -6.40 -8.21
CA ALA A 47 -35.54 -6.01 -8.12
C ALA A 47 -35.21 -5.40 -6.76
N ALA A 48 -36.14 -4.69 -6.12
CA ALA A 48 -35.90 -4.14 -4.80
C ALA A 48 -35.88 -5.25 -3.73
N ASP A 49 -36.77 -6.24 -3.85
CA ASP A 49 -36.82 -7.38 -2.93
C ASP A 49 -35.60 -8.30 -3.09
N THR A 50 -35.21 -8.60 -4.33
CA THR A 50 -33.98 -9.37 -4.62
C THR A 50 -32.69 -8.61 -4.31
N LEU A 51 -32.65 -7.29 -4.47
CA LEU A 51 -31.52 -6.47 -4.01
C LEU A 51 -31.44 -6.40 -2.48
N THR A 52 -32.58 -6.42 -1.79
CA THR A 52 -32.61 -6.44 -0.32
C THR A 52 -32.16 -7.81 0.20
N ASP A 53 -32.62 -8.89 -0.41
CA ASP A 53 -32.19 -10.25 -0.09
C ASP A 53 -30.71 -10.48 -0.43
N ALA A 54 -30.24 -10.00 -1.59
CA ALA A 54 -28.83 -10.01 -1.97
C ALA A 54 -27.97 -9.14 -1.03
N ALA A 55 -28.47 -7.97 -0.60
CA ALA A 55 -27.77 -7.14 0.36
C ALA A 55 -27.68 -7.84 1.73
N LEU A 56 -28.76 -8.45 2.21
CA LEU A 56 -28.78 -9.16 3.49
C LEU A 56 -27.85 -10.38 3.49
N THR A 57 -27.80 -11.11 2.37
CA THR A 57 -26.91 -12.28 2.22
C THR A 57 -25.45 -11.91 2.00
N LEU A 58 -25.14 -10.77 1.38
CA LEU A 58 -23.76 -10.33 1.09
C LEU A 58 -23.14 -9.44 2.16
N VAL A 59 -23.92 -8.76 2.99
CA VAL A 59 -23.39 -7.86 4.03
C VAL A 59 -22.59 -8.62 5.09
N GLN A 60 -23.03 -9.82 5.49
CA GLN A 60 -22.28 -10.63 6.46
C GLN A 60 -20.90 -11.06 5.95
N PRO A 61 -20.77 -11.71 4.77
CA PRO A 61 -19.45 -12.08 4.27
C PRO A 61 -18.58 -10.85 3.96
N LEU A 62 -19.16 -9.74 3.50
CA LEU A 62 -18.39 -8.50 3.31
C LEU A 62 -17.86 -7.94 4.62
N ARG A 63 -18.64 -7.97 5.70
CA ARG A 63 -18.16 -7.55 7.03
C ARG A 63 -17.00 -8.42 7.50
N THR A 64 -17.12 -9.74 7.35
CA THR A 64 -16.03 -10.66 7.71
C THR A 64 -14.77 -10.41 6.88
N ARG A 65 -14.91 -10.17 5.57
CA ARG A 65 -13.77 -9.81 4.72
C ARG A 65 -13.14 -8.48 5.09
N VAL A 66 -13.94 -7.47 5.45
CA VAL A 66 -13.44 -6.18 5.91
C VAL A 66 -12.67 -6.34 7.22
N THR A 67 -13.17 -7.12 8.18
CA THR A 67 -12.45 -7.36 9.44
C THR A 67 -11.15 -8.13 9.22
N GLU A 68 -11.14 -9.15 8.34
CA GLU A 68 -9.93 -9.87 7.96
C GLU A 68 -8.90 -8.93 7.32
N LEU A 69 -9.34 -8.07 6.39
CA LEU A 69 -8.46 -7.09 5.74
C LEU A 69 -7.95 -6.01 6.71
N GLU A 70 -8.75 -5.61 7.69
CA GLU A 70 -8.33 -4.69 8.74
C GLU A 70 -7.23 -5.31 9.61
N GLU A 71 -7.38 -6.58 10.00
CA GLU A 71 -6.37 -7.32 10.75
C GLU A 71 -5.07 -7.49 9.92
N GLU A 72 -5.17 -7.90 8.66
CA GLU A 72 -4.03 -8.00 7.75
C GLU A 72 -3.32 -6.65 7.57
N ALA A 73 -4.07 -5.55 7.44
CA ALA A 73 -3.51 -4.22 7.33
C ALA A 73 -2.76 -3.80 8.60
N LEU A 74 -3.25 -4.17 9.79
CA LEU A 74 -2.55 -3.92 11.06
C LEU A 74 -1.24 -4.72 11.14
N VAL A 75 -1.25 -5.99 10.73
CA VAL A 75 -0.05 -6.84 10.67
C VAL A 75 0.96 -6.29 9.66
N ALA A 76 0.52 -5.91 8.47
CA ALA A 76 1.40 -5.31 7.46
C ALA A 76 2.05 -4.01 7.96
N ARG A 77 1.28 -3.17 8.67
CA ARG A 77 1.79 -1.93 9.28
C ARG A 77 2.83 -2.21 10.37
N SER A 78 2.63 -3.21 11.22
CA SER A 78 3.59 -3.56 12.27
C SER A 78 4.88 -4.13 11.70
N GLN A 79 4.80 -5.01 10.69
CA GLN A 79 5.98 -5.50 9.97
C GLN A 79 6.75 -4.36 9.28
N LEU A 80 6.04 -3.40 8.71
CA LEU A 80 6.67 -2.24 8.08
C LEU A 80 7.32 -1.30 9.10
N ALA A 81 6.75 -1.15 10.30
CA ALA A 81 7.40 -0.44 11.40
C ALA A 81 8.69 -1.15 11.84
N ASN A 82 8.64 -2.46 12.06
CA ASN A 82 9.80 -3.25 12.47
C ASN A 82 10.93 -3.21 11.42
N SER A 83 10.60 -3.34 10.14
CA SER A 83 11.61 -3.26 9.07
C SER A 83 12.23 -1.87 8.96
N ARG A 84 11.45 -0.80 9.16
CA ARG A 84 11.99 0.57 9.24
C ARG A 84 12.96 0.73 10.41
N GLU A 85 12.64 0.20 11.58
CA GLU A 85 13.54 0.22 12.74
C GLU A 85 14.84 -0.53 12.46
N GLN A 86 14.77 -1.73 11.89
CA GLN A 86 15.94 -2.51 11.48
C GLN A 86 16.82 -1.76 10.47
N VAL A 87 16.21 -1.10 9.48
CA VAL A 87 16.94 -0.27 8.51
C VAL A 87 17.63 0.90 9.21
N GLN A 88 17.00 1.54 10.19
CA GLN A 88 17.62 2.64 10.93
C GLN A 88 18.79 2.15 11.80
N GLN A 89 18.63 1.02 12.49
CA GLN A 89 19.70 0.39 13.24
C GLN A 89 20.88 0.04 12.33
N LEU A 90 20.62 -0.57 11.17
CA LEU A 90 21.67 -0.93 10.21
C LEU A 90 22.35 0.31 9.61
N ARG A 91 21.60 1.40 9.37
CA ARG A 91 22.20 2.67 8.93
C ARG A 91 23.11 3.26 10.00
N ALA A 92 22.72 3.19 11.26
CA ALA A 92 23.53 3.65 12.38
C ALA A 92 24.84 2.85 12.50
N THR A 93 24.78 1.52 12.40
CA THR A 93 25.99 0.67 12.45
C THR A 93 26.92 0.94 11.26
N VAL A 94 26.37 1.09 10.04
CA VAL A 94 27.17 1.47 8.86
C VAL A 94 27.85 2.82 9.04
N TRP A 95 27.14 3.81 9.60
CA TRP A 95 27.71 5.12 9.88
C TRP A 95 28.86 5.05 10.90
N ASP A 96 28.69 4.28 11.97
CA ASP A 96 29.74 4.13 12.97
C ASP A 96 30.97 3.39 12.41
N LEU A 97 30.75 2.30 11.67
CA LEU A 97 31.83 1.57 10.98
C LEU A 97 32.58 2.47 10.01
N ARG A 98 31.88 3.28 9.21
CA ARG A 98 32.51 4.26 8.31
C ARG A 98 33.34 5.26 9.10
N GLY A 99 32.82 5.78 10.21
CA GLY A 99 33.56 6.67 11.10
C GLY A 99 34.81 6.03 11.69
N ARG A 100 34.77 4.74 12.06
CA ARG A 100 35.95 3.98 12.52
C ARG A 100 36.99 3.87 11.40
N LEU A 101 36.57 3.52 10.19
CA LEU A 101 37.46 3.42 9.04
C LEU A 101 38.11 4.76 8.68
N ASP A 102 37.36 5.86 8.71
CA ASP A 102 37.90 7.20 8.45
C ASP A 102 38.95 7.60 9.49
N ARG A 103 38.72 7.27 10.78
CA ARG A 103 39.71 7.47 11.86
C ARG A 103 40.98 6.65 11.64
N TRP A 104 40.83 5.37 11.27
CA TRP A 104 41.98 4.50 10.98
C TRP A 104 42.77 5.00 9.77
N ARG A 105 42.07 5.41 8.71
CA ARG A 105 42.68 5.99 7.50
C ARG A 105 43.46 7.25 7.85
N ALA A 106 42.90 8.15 8.66
CA ALA A 106 43.59 9.35 9.10
C ALA A 106 44.85 9.03 9.93
N ALA A 107 44.77 8.05 10.83
CA ALA A 107 45.90 7.66 11.66
C ALA A 107 47.04 6.99 10.87
N ILE A 108 46.72 6.25 9.81
CA ILE A 108 47.72 5.62 8.93
C ILE A 108 48.41 6.66 8.05
N LEU A 109 47.67 7.66 7.56
CA LEU A 109 48.20 8.72 6.70
C LEU A 109 48.89 9.84 7.48
N ALA A 110 48.88 9.80 8.81
CA ALA A 110 49.53 10.80 9.64
C ALA A 110 51.07 10.71 9.50
N PRO A 111 51.78 11.85 9.48
CA PRO A 111 53.24 11.87 9.33
C PRO A 111 53.99 11.26 10.53
N ASP A 112 53.34 11.18 11.69
CA ASP A 112 53.84 10.55 12.91
C ASP A 112 53.31 9.11 13.11
N ALA A 113 52.75 8.51 12.05
CA ALA A 113 52.20 7.16 12.09
C ALA A 113 53.28 6.14 12.44
N THR A 114 53.20 5.59 13.65
CA THR A 114 54.00 4.44 14.08
C THR A 114 53.13 3.21 14.23
N LEU A 115 53.68 2.04 13.90
CA LEU A 115 52.98 0.75 14.04
C LEU A 115 52.42 0.52 15.45
N ARG A 116 53.13 1.01 16.48
CA ARG A 116 52.68 0.94 17.89
C ARG A 116 51.41 1.77 18.11
N LYS A 117 51.35 3.01 17.59
CA LYS A 117 50.20 3.91 17.72
C LYS A 117 48.98 3.38 16.95
N ILE A 118 49.19 2.86 15.74
CA ILE A 118 48.13 2.23 14.95
C ILE A 118 47.57 0.99 15.68
N ARG A 119 48.44 0.12 16.21
CA ARG A 119 48.01 -1.07 16.96
C ARG A 119 47.24 -0.71 18.23
N ALA A 120 47.66 0.34 18.94
CA ALA A 120 46.93 0.85 20.10
C ALA A 120 45.53 1.37 19.73
N LEU A 121 45.42 2.10 18.61
CA LEU A 121 44.15 2.66 18.13
C LEU A 121 43.17 1.56 17.67
N VAL A 122 43.66 0.53 16.97
CA VAL A 122 42.84 -0.64 16.61
C VAL A 122 42.38 -1.38 17.86
N ALA A 123 43.28 -1.63 18.82
CA ALA A 123 42.91 -2.29 20.09
C ALA A 123 41.90 -1.49 20.91
N GLU A 124 41.95 -0.15 20.88
CA GLU A 124 40.96 0.71 21.52
C GLU A 124 39.61 0.67 20.79
N SER A 125 39.63 0.55 19.46
CA SER A 125 38.41 0.45 18.65
C SER A 125 37.67 -0.87 18.86
N ASP A 126 38.39 -1.97 19.08
CA ASP A 126 37.82 -3.28 19.43
C ASP A 126 37.30 -3.33 20.88
N ARG A 127 37.93 -2.57 21.79
CA ARG A 127 37.51 -2.51 23.20
C ARG A 127 36.31 -1.62 23.47
N ARG A 128 35.86 -0.83 22.51
CA ARG A 128 34.66 -0.01 22.66
C ARG A 128 33.47 -0.88 22.22
N PRO A 129 32.81 -1.63 23.14
CA PRO A 129 31.58 -2.33 22.76
C PRO A 129 30.58 -1.29 22.28
N GLU A 130 29.85 -1.64 21.23
CA GLU A 130 28.71 -0.87 20.76
C GLU A 130 27.80 -0.62 21.97
N ARG A 131 27.77 0.63 22.45
CA ARG A 131 26.79 1.02 23.44
C ARG A 131 25.43 1.02 22.71
N PRO A 132 24.42 0.33 23.24
CA PRO A 132 23.07 0.36 22.70
C PRO A 132 22.52 1.79 22.72
#